data_AF-A0A955BJ15-F1
#
_entry.id   AF-A0A955BJ15-F1
#
_cell.length_a   1.000
_cell.length_b   1.000
_cell.length_c   1.000
_cell.angle_alpha   90.00
_cell.angle_beta   90.00
_cell.angle_gamma   90.00
#
_symmetry.space_group_name_H-M   'P 1'
#
loop_
_entity.id
_entity.type
_entity.pdbx_description
1 polymer ?
#
loop_
_entity_poly.entity_id
_entity_poly.type
_entity_poly.pdbx_seq_one_letter_code
_entity_poly.pdbx_strand_id
1 'polypeptide(L)'
;MMLNQRHFWICAFCLASAAATPPAFARLWNLSSGETVEGEFADLHDGAAVLIQAGRELTIPMSELSADDRTILREQVRRKRIADARQVRTWTDQQGRTIRASLREYDRVQVILLKDGRKVPVPLVTLSAGDREYVQGLAAREKADALAFAAAERGPLTSWSDFNFGPRVWKIEANDRKPEHELEATLVAIQRDEILYTTTSGAAGRQAKQDLSIDDLLYLAAYREAKRLRKEDIGGRPDLRRWSISGASGEKYLQARLDRIEGDAVVLQSPEDDLRVPFLSLPDADKQFVREELARRGSELPAGWEPVEAVAEAPPGRELREWHVKHLEPFQAWVHQLTPDRVELRSKPTDVGGWNVELAQLSSDDLEYLRNKFPAESRLNEQLCPHCGKGLPTYVYSGEYGNACPHCQQWVGEPLPDRTPERPDSLARADVQRSLREARNEADRQRADAEAARDVEEFRMSSRSYRGLFKLAVFLVIAVLSGVGAVITFVVRAVSGHGRRR
;
A
#
# COMPACT_ATOMS: atom_id res chain seq x y z
N MET A 1 83.58 -6.70 -40.39
CA MET A 1 82.76 -5.82 -39.53
C MET A 1 81.31 -6.28 -39.59
N MET A 2 80.89 -7.14 -38.66
CA MET A 2 79.52 -7.60 -38.52
C MET A 2 79.17 -7.48 -37.03
N LEU A 3 78.47 -6.40 -36.64
CA LEU A 3 77.98 -6.24 -35.28
C LEU A 3 76.44 -6.37 -35.26
N ASN A 4 76.01 -7.51 -34.71
CA ASN A 4 74.90 -7.68 -33.77
C ASN A 4 73.54 -7.00 -34.06
N GLN A 5 72.77 -7.65 -34.94
CA GLN A 5 71.35 -7.38 -35.21
C GLN A 5 70.38 -8.14 -34.27
N ARG A 6 70.88 -8.76 -33.18
CA ARG A 6 70.08 -9.67 -32.32
C ARG A 6 69.57 -9.08 -31.00
N HIS A 7 69.97 -7.85 -30.65
CA HIS A 7 69.58 -7.23 -29.36
C HIS A 7 68.45 -6.21 -29.47
N PHE A 8 68.00 -5.87 -30.69
CA PHE A 8 66.91 -4.90 -30.89
C PHE A 8 65.49 -5.49 -30.76
N TRP A 9 65.35 -6.81 -30.78
CA TRP A 9 64.04 -7.47 -30.68
C TRP A 9 63.56 -7.72 -29.25
N ILE A 10 64.45 -7.66 -28.25
CA ILE A 10 64.07 -7.97 -26.86
C ILE A 10 63.47 -6.75 -26.14
N CYS A 11 63.80 -5.51 -26.53
CA CYS A 11 63.18 -4.31 -25.95
C CYS A 11 61.83 -3.93 -26.60
N ALA A 12 61.54 -4.40 -27.83
CA ALA A 12 60.27 -4.12 -28.49
C ALA A 12 59.11 -5.00 -28.01
N PHE A 13 59.39 -6.10 -27.29
CA PHE A 13 58.36 -7.02 -26.79
C PHE A 13 57.89 -6.73 -25.36
N CYS A 14 58.56 -5.82 -24.63
CA CYS A 14 58.16 -5.45 -23.26
C CYS A 14 57.18 -4.26 -23.17
N LEU A 15 56.90 -3.56 -24.29
CA LEU A 15 56.01 -2.38 -24.28
C LEU A 15 54.56 -2.66 -24.67
N ALA A 16 54.19 -3.89 -25.04
CA ALA A 16 52.86 -4.21 -25.59
C ALA A 16 51.89 -4.86 -24.58
N SER A 17 52.22 -4.93 -23.29
CA SER A 17 51.39 -5.61 -22.28
C SER A 17 50.95 -4.71 -21.12
N ALA A 18 50.70 -3.44 -21.40
CA ALA A 18 49.74 -2.69 -20.59
C ALA A 18 48.33 -3.19 -20.95
N ALA A 19 48.04 -4.46 -20.63
CA ALA A 19 46.68 -4.95 -20.61
C ALA A 19 45.97 -4.10 -19.56
N ALA A 20 45.13 -3.17 -20.02
CA ALA A 20 44.26 -2.38 -19.17
C ALA A 20 43.54 -3.38 -18.27
N THR A 21 43.93 -3.40 -17.00
CA THR A 21 43.27 -4.24 -16.02
C THR A 21 41.83 -3.74 -16.05
N PRO A 22 40.84 -4.59 -16.41
CA PRO A 22 39.47 -4.14 -16.45
C PRO A 22 39.17 -3.51 -15.08
N PRO A 23 38.52 -2.33 -15.04
CA PRO A 23 38.19 -1.70 -13.77
C PRO A 23 37.46 -2.75 -12.94
N ALA A 24 37.89 -2.93 -11.69
CA ALA A 24 37.60 -4.10 -10.86
C ALA A 24 36.10 -4.36 -10.58
N PHE A 25 35.21 -3.56 -11.15
CA PHE A 25 33.76 -3.59 -10.95
C PHE A 25 32.93 -3.52 -12.24
N ALA A 26 33.55 -3.51 -13.43
CA ALA A 26 32.78 -3.64 -14.68
C ALA A 26 32.13 -5.03 -14.74
N ARG A 27 30.82 -5.05 -15.03
CA ARG A 27 30.04 -6.28 -15.21
C ARG A 27 29.27 -6.24 -16.52
N LEU A 28 28.87 -7.42 -17.00
CA LEU A 28 27.93 -7.54 -18.11
C LEU A 28 26.50 -7.36 -17.58
N TRP A 29 25.80 -6.40 -18.18
CA TRP A 29 24.39 -6.09 -17.99
C TRP A 29 23.62 -6.62 -19.18
N ASN A 30 22.62 -7.45 -18.95
CA ASN A 30 21.77 -8.00 -19.99
C ASN A 30 20.57 -7.08 -20.19
N LEU A 31 20.30 -6.76 -21.44
CA LEU A 31 19.11 -6.02 -21.84
C LEU A 31 17.93 -6.96 -22.10
N SER A 32 16.71 -6.44 -22.02
CA SER A 32 15.49 -7.16 -22.36
C SER A 32 15.41 -7.52 -23.85
N SER A 33 16.18 -6.84 -24.71
CA SER A 33 16.38 -7.19 -26.12
C SER A 33 17.24 -8.45 -26.33
N GLY A 34 17.96 -8.92 -25.30
CA GLY A 34 18.96 -9.99 -25.39
C GLY A 34 20.38 -9.50 -25.69
N GLU A 35 20.56 -8.20 -25.93
CA GLU A 35 21.89 -7.58 -26.02
C GLU A 35 22.57 -7.52 -24.64
N THR A 36 23.89 -7.40 -24.64
CA THR A 36 24.67 -7.25 -23.40
C THR A 36 25.55 -6.01 -23.47
N VAL A 37 25.64 -5.30 -22.36
CA VAL A 37 26.45 -4.09 -22.22
C VAL A 37 27.42 -4.30 -21.06
N GLU A 38 28.70 -4.08 -21.31
CA GLU A 38 29.71 -4.07 -20.26
C GLU A 38 29.83 -2.67 -19.66
N GLY A 39 29.71 -2.54 -18.33
CA GLY A 39 29.89 -1.26 -17.66
C GLY A 39 29.90 -1.39 -16.14
N GLU A 40 30.42 -0.36 -15.47
CA GLU A 40 30.30 -0.19 -14.03
C GLU A 40 29.06 0.65 -13.72
N PHE A 41 28.25 0.26 -12.75
CA PHE A 41 27.12 1.09 -12.32
C PHE A 41 27.63 2.35 -11.62
N ALA A 42 27.34 3.52 -12.18
CA ALA A 42 27.63 4.79 -11.54
C ALA A 42 26.45 5.25 -10.69
N ASP A 43 25.25 5.39 -11.25
CA ASP A 43 24.10 5.95 -10.53
C ASP A 43 22.75 5.58 -11.14
N LEU A 44 21.66 5.95 -10.47
CA LEU A 44 20.30 5.89 -10.99
C LEU A 44 19.75 7.31 -11.10
N HIS A 45 19.35 7.72 -12.31
CA HIS A 45 18.76 9.04 -12.57
C HIS A 45 17.48 8.87 -13.39
N ASP A 46 16.38 9.46 -12.94
CA ASP A 46 15.07 9.47 -13.64
C ASP A 46 14.58 8.09 -14.09
N GLY A 47 14.79 7.07 -13.27
CA GLY A 47 14.41 5.69 -13.60
C GLY A 47 15.27 5.05 -14.69
N ALA A 48 16.44 5.61 -15.00
CA ALA A 48 17.45 5.04 -15.86
C ALA A 48 18.75 4.77 -15.09
N ALA A 49 19.39 3.65 -15.42
CA ALA A 49 20.69 3.26 -14.93
C ALA A 49 21.80 4.01 -15.68
N VAL A 50 22.63 4.75 -14.96
CA VAL A 50 23.84 5.37 -15.51
C VAL A 50 25.00 4.41 -15.28
N LEU A 51 25.55 3.88 -16.37
CA LEU A 51 26.70 3.00 -16.39
C LEU A 51 27.93 3.74 -16.93
N ILE A 52 29.12 3.44 -16.42
CA ILE A 52 30.39 3.89 -16.99
C ILE A 52 30.95 2.76 -17.86
N GLN A 53 30.97 2.97 -19.16
CA GLN A 53 31.53 2.05 -20.15
C GLN A 53 32.74 2.71 -20.83
N ALA A 54 33.92 2.12 -20.65
CA ALA A 54 35.19 2.64 -21.22
C ALA A 54 35.41 4.15 -20.94
N GLY A 55 35.04 4.60 -19.74
CA GLY A 55 35.17 6.01 -19.32
C GLY A 55 34.10 6.96 -19.87
N ARG A 56 33.05 6.46 -20.52
CA ARG A 56 31.88 7.23 -20.96
C ARG A 56 30.65 6.83 -20.15
N GLU A 57 29.82 7.82 -19.83
CA GLU A 57 28.50 7.58 -19.24
C GLU A 57 27.54 7.07 -20.31
N LEU A 58 26.88 5.96 -20.00
CA LEU A 58 25.84 5.33 -20.78
C LEU A 58 24.58 5.24 -19.93
N THR A 59 23.50 5.88 -20.37
CA THR A 59 22.22 5.86 -19.66
C THR A 59 21.31 4.83 -20.29
N ILE A 60 20.89 3.83 -19.52
CA ILE A 60 20.03 2.72 -19.95
C ILE A 60 18.72 2.78 -19.16
N PRO A 61 17.55 2.96 -19.82
CA PRO A 61 16.26 2.88 -19.14
C PRO A 61 16.10 1.58 -18.36
N MET A 62 15.56 1.65 -17.14
CA MET A 62 15.38 0.45 -16.32
C MET A 62 14.50 -0.62 -16.99
N SER A 63 13.56 -0.24 -17.86
CA SER A 63 12.73 -1.15 -18.66
C SER A 63 13.52 -1.95 -19.69
N GLU A 64 14.69 -1.44 -20.10
CA GLU A 64 15.57 -2.12 -21.05
C GLU A 64 16.49 -3.13 -20.36
N LEU A 65 16.59 -3.14 -19.03
CA LEU A 65 17.40 -4.12 -18.30
C LEU A 65 16.62 -5.43 -18.06
N SER A 66 17.33 -6.55 -18.09
CA SER A 66 16.79 -7.86 -17.71
C SER A 66 16.27 -7.87 -16.27
N ALA A 67 15.30 -8.73 -15.95
CA ALA A 67 14.74 -8.82 -14.59
C ALA A 67 15.80 -9.10 -13.50
N ASP A 68 16.80 -9.92 -13.82
CA ASP A 68 17.89 -10.24 -12.92
C ASP A 68 18.80 -9.02 -12.69
N ASP A 69 19.15 -8.30 -13.75
CA ASP A 69 19.99 -7.12 -13.66
C ASP A 69 19.31 -5.96 -12.95
N ARG A 70 18.00 -5.81 -13.14
CA ARG A 70 17.19 -4.88 -12.35
C ARG A 70 17.33 -5.18 -10.85
N THR A 71 17.24 -6.45 -10.46
CA THR A 71 17.39 -6.84 -9.04
C THR A 71 18.77 -6.50 -8.49
N ILE A 72 19.84 -6.75 -9.27
CA ILE A 72 21.20 -6.41 -8.87
C ILE A 72 21.37 -4.89 -8.73
N LEU A 73 20.78 -4.13 -9.66
CA LEU A 73 20.87 -2.68 -9.65
C LEU A 73 20.18 -2.07 -8.42
N ARG A 74 19.02 -2.59 -8.00
CA ARG A 74 18.38 -2.18 -6.72
C ARG A 74 19.33 -2.32 -5.55
N GLU A 75 20.01 -3.46 -5.47
CA GLU A 75 20.93 -3.74 -4.38
C GLU A 75 22.17 -2.83 -4.45
N GLN A 76 22.68 -2.54 -5.65
CA GLN A 76 23.79 -1.59 -5.82
C GLN A 76 23.40 -0.16 -5.46
N VAL A 77 22.24 0.34 -5.89
CA VAL A 77 21.69 1.65 -5.48
C VAL A 77 21.59 1.72 -3.97
N ARG A 78 21.02 0.69 -3.34
CA ARG A 78 20.89 0.60 -1.88
C ARG A 78 22.27 0.66 -1.20
N ARG A 79 23.26 -0.10 -1.69
CA ARG A 79 24.62 -0.10 -1.15
C ARG A 79 25.32 1.23 -1.30
N LYS A 80 25.23 1.85 -2.48
CA LYS A 80 25.81 3.18 -2.77
C LYS A 80 25.22 4.21 -1.83
N ARG A 81 23.90 4.24 -1.65
CA ARG A 81 23.22 5.14 -0.71
C ARG A 81 23.63 4.92 0.73
N ILE A 82 23.76 3.67 1.15
CA ILE A 82 24.30 3.37 2.49
C ILE A 82 25.76 3.86 2.59
N ALA A 83 26.56 3.78 1.53
CA ALA A 83 27.92 4.30 1.52
C ALA A 83 27.95 5.84 1.56
N ASP A 84 27.05 6.52 0.86
CA ASP A 84 26.92 7.98 0.91
C ASP A 84 26.40 8.44 2.28
N ALA A 85 25.39 7.76 2.82
CA ALA A 85 24.89 7.97 4.18
C ALA A 85 25.92 7.64 5.27
N ARG A 86 26.92 6.81 4.93
CA ARG A 86 28.07 6.53 5.80
C ARG A 86 29.06 7.71 5.88
N GLN A 87 28.82 8.82 5.19
CA GLN A 87 29.60 10.03 5.40
C GLN A 87 29.49 10.46 6.86
N VAL A 88 30.65 10.55 7.53
CA VAL A 88 30.71 10.95 8.94
C VAL A 88 30.23 12.38 9.06
N ARG A 89 29.15 12.59 9.81
CA ARG A 89 28.62 13.93 10.13
C ARG A 89 28.51 14.12 11.63
N THR A 90 28.35 15.38 12.05
CA THR A 90 28.03 15.73 13.43
C THR A 90 26.51 15.70 13.58
N TRP A 91 26.02 14.82 14.43
CA TRP A 91 24.61 14.72 14.81
C TRP A 91 24.41 15.45 16.13
N THR A 92 23.33 16.19 16.27
CA THR A 92 23.00 17.00 17.45
C THR A 92 21.67 16.51 18.01
N ASP A 93 21.59 16.35 19.32
CA ASP A 93 20.33 16.05 20.00
C ASP A 93 19.58 17.33 20.44
N GLN A 94 18.38 17.17 20.98
CA GLN A 94 17.56 18.27 21.47
C GLN A 94 18.19 19.03 22.65
N GLN A 95 19.12 18.41 23.38
CA GLN A 95 19.88 19.03 24.46
C GLN A 95 21.15 19.74 23.97
N GLY A 96 21.40 19.77 22.65
CA GLY A 96 22.59 20.37 22.05
C GLY A 96 23.86 19.52 22.18
N ARG A 97 23.76 18.28 22.65
CA ARG A 97 24.90 17.36 22.69
C ARG A 97 25.17 16.86 21.28
N THR A 98 26.45 16.78 20.91
CA THR A 98 26.87 16.38 19.56
C THR A 98 27.59 15.04 19.54
N ILE A 99 27.34 14.22 18.51
CA ILE A 99 28.04 12.96 18.24
C ILE A 99 28.53 12.94 16.79
N ARG A 100 29.84 12.76 16.57
CA ARG A 100 30.40 12.51 15.23
C ARG A 100 30.23 11.02 14.91
N ALA A 101 29.42 10.72 13.91
CA ALA A 101 29.12 9.35 13.51
C ALA A 101 28.61 9.32 12.07
N SER A 102 28.62 8.14 11.46
CA SER A 102 28.01 7.90 10.16
C SER A 102 26.63 7.25 10.31
N LEU A 103 25.64 7.59 9.49
CA LEU A 103 24.34 6.91 9.53
C LEU A 103 24.52 5.48 9.00
N ARG A 104 24.06 4.48 9.75
CA ARG A 104 24.11 3.08 9.31
C ARG A 104 22.76 2.57 8.84
N GLU A 105 21.77 2.71 9.70
CA GLU A 105 20.39 2.26 9.49
C GLU A 105 19.47 3.32 10.12
N TYR A 106 18.22 3.41 9.67
CA TYR A 106 17.20 4.22 10.32
C TYR A 106 15.83 3.54 10.18
N ASP A 107 14.96 3.77 11.14
CA ASP A 107 13.56 3.38 11.10
C ASP A 107 12.67 4.59 11.50
N ARG A 108 11.37 4.35 11.73
CA ARG A 108 10.43 5.44 12.10
C ARG A 108 10.62 5.96 13.52
N VAL A 109 11.33 5.22 14.38
CA VAL A 109 11.44 5.45 15.82
C VAL A 109 12.85 5.88 16.21
N GLN A 110 13.88 5.33 15.58
CA GLN A 110 15.29 5.55 15.92
C GLN A 110 16.20 5.52 14.68
N VAL A 111 17.38 6.11 14.85
CA VAL A 111 18.50 5.98 13.92
C VAL A 111 19.60 5.15 14.57
N ILE A 112 20.28 4.32 13.78
CA ILE A 112 21.46 3.58 14.20
C ILE A 112 22.67 4.30 13.62
N LEU A 113 23.43 4.97 14.49
CA LEU A 113 24.66 5.65 14.14
C LEU A 113 25.85 4.71 14.34
N LEU A 114 26.87 4.80 13.48
CA LEU A 114 28.12 4.08 13.66
C LEU A 114 29.20 5.08 14.11
N LYS A 115 29.64 4.93 15.36
CA LYS A 115 30.70 5.75 15.97
C LYS A 115 31.86 4.83 16.35
N ASP A 116 33.05 5.09 15.80
CA ASP A 116 34.26 4.32 16.10
C ASP A 116 34.06 2.80 15.94
N GLY A 117 33.30 2.40 14.90
CA GLY A 117 32.95 1.01 14.64
C GLY A 117 31.86 0.41 15.53
N ARG A 118 31.32 1.16 16.51
CA ARG A 118 30.22 0.72 17.38
C ARG A 118 28.88 1.27 16.92
N LYS A 119 27.84 0.42 16.92
CA LYS A 119 26.45 0.83 16.66
C LYS A 119 25.89 1.54 17.90
N VAL A 120 25.38 2.75 17.71
CA VAL A 120 24.77 3.59 18.75
C VAL A 120 23.33 3.89 18.30
N PRO A 121 22.31 3.26 18.92
CA PRO A 121 20.92 3.62 18.67
C PRO A 121 20.61 4.99 19.29
N VAL A 122 20.02 5.88 18.51
CA VAL A 122 19.59 7.21 18.96
C VAL A 122 18.12 7.38 18.55
N PRO A 123 17.18 7.62 19.50
CA PRO A 123 15.80 7.86 19.16
C PRO A 123 15.64 9.05 18.22
N LEU A 124 14.87 8.89 17.15
CA LEU A 124 14.68 9.92 16.12
C LEU A 124 14.08 11.19 16.75
N VAL A 125 13.19 11.01 17.74
CA VAL A 125 12.58 12.11 18.49
C VAL A 125 13.62 12.94 19.25
N THR A 126 14.72 12.35 19.73
CA THR A 126 15.75 13.07 20.49
C THR A 126 16.72 13.85 19.61
N LEU A 127 16.73 13.64 18.29
CA LEU A 127 17.58 14.42 17.38
C LEU A 127 17.07 15.85 17.22
N SER A 128 18.00 16.75 16.87
CA SER A 128 17.72 18.12 16.48
C SER A 128 16.76 18.18 15.28
N ALA A 129 16.05 19.30 15.10
CA ALA A 129 15.15 19.45 13.97
C ALA A 129 15.85 19.22 12.61
N GLY A 130 17.03 19.82 12.42
CA GLY A 130 17.80 19.67 11.18
C GLY A 130 18.31 18.24 10.93
N ASP A 131 18.70 17.51 11.97
CA ASP A 131 19.09 16.10 11.81
C ASP A 131 17.88 15.19 11.54
N ARG A 132 16.72 15.48 12.14
CA ARG A 132 15.46 14.77 11.81
C ARG A 132 15.05 15.00 10.37
N GLU A 133 15.07 16.24 9.90
CA GLU A 133 14.77 16.59 8.50
C GLU A 133 15.72 15.89 7.54
N TYR A 134 17.02 15.81 7.88
CA TYR A 134 17.98 15.08 7.07
C TYR A 134 17.63 13.59 6.94
N VAL A 135 17.32 12.92 8.06
CA VAL A 135 16.94 11.48 8.05
C VAL A 135 15.64 11.27 7.28
N GLN A 136 14.66 12.16 7.45
CA GLN A 136 13.41 12.12 6.71
C GLN A 136 13.62 12.38 5.21
N GLY A 137 14.54 13.26 4.84
CA GLY A 137 14.92 13.51 3.45
C GLY A 137 15.56 12.28 2.80
N LEU A 138 16.41 11.55 3.52
CA LEU A 138 16.94 10.26 3.06
C LEU A 138 15.82 9.24 2.85
N ALA A 139 14.87 9.17 3.78
CA ALA A 139 13.71 8.26 3.67
C ALA A 139 12.79 8.60 2.50
N ALA A 140 12.53 9.89 2.30
CA ALA A 140 11.73 10.37 1.17
C ALA A 140 12.41 10.05 -0.16
N ARG A 141 13.74 10.24 -0.24
CA ARG A 141 14.52 9.88 -1.43
C ARG A 141 14.49 8.38 -1.70
N GLU A 142 14.80 7.54 -0.71
CA GLU A 142 14.74 6.08 -0.85
C GLU A 142 13.36 5.60 -1.32
N LYS A 143 12.29 6.20 -0.79
CA LYS A 143 10.93 5.93 -1.26
C LYS A 143 10.71 6.43 -2.69
N ALA A 144 11.20 7.61 -3.03
CA ALA A 144 11.06 8.16 -4.38
C ALA A 144 11.77 7.29 -5.41
N ASP A 145 12.95 6.74 -5.13
CA ASP A 145 13.59 5.84 -6.10
C ASP A 145 12.92 4.47 -6.12
N ALA A 146 12.43 3.96 -4.99
CA ALA A 146 11.63 2.74 -5.00
C ALA A 146 10.40 2.90 -5.90
N LEU A 147 9.75 4.06 -5.85
CA LEU A 147 8.64 4.42 -6.74
C LEU A 147 9.09 4.61 -8.18
N ALA A 148 10.20 5.31 -8.43
CA ALA A 148 10.76 5.51 -9.76
C ALA A 148 11.15 4.17 -10.40
N PHE A 149 11.71 3.27 -9.60
CA PHE A 149 12.05 1.91 -10.01
C PHE A 149 10.79 1.12 -10.36
N ALA A 150 9.78 1.13 -9.48
CA ALA A 150 8.51 0.46 -9.75
C ALA A 150 7.79 1.03 -10.97
N ALA A 151 7.89 2.34 -11.22
CA ALA A 151 7.36 2.98 -12.42
C ALA A 151 8.13 2.55 -13.67
N ALA A 152 9.46 2.58 -13.63
CA ALA A 152 10.29 2.23 -14.76
C ALA A 152 10.21 0.73 -15.11
N GLU A 153 9.93 -0.14 -14.14
CA GLU A 153 9.68 -1.56 -14.40
C GLU A 153 8.40 -1.84 -15.18
N ARG A 154 7.39 -0.97 -15.07
CA ARG A 154 6.16 -1.08 -15.87
C ARG A 154 6.40 -0.68 -17.33
N GLY A 155 7.54 -0.06 -17.64
CA GLY A 155 7.80 0.56 -18.92
C GLY A 155 6.99 1.84 -19.11
N PRO A 156 7.29 2.61 -20.18
CA PRO A 156 6.40 3.70 -20.60
C PRO A 156 5.02 3.11 -20.90
N LEU A 157 3.97 3.75 -20.38
CA LEU A 157 2.60 3.41 -20.73
C LEU A 157 2.39 3.80 -22.20
N THR A 158 2.58 2.85 -23.11
CA THR A 158 2.53 3.12 -24.56
C THR A 158 1.11 3.10 -25.11
N SER A 159 0.11 2.68 -24.33
CA SER A 159 -1.28 2.59 -24.79
C SER A 159 -2.30 2.99 -23.73
N TRP A 160 -3.34 3.72 -24.14
CA TRP A 160 -4.53 4.00 -23.32
C TRP A 160 -5.26 2.72 -22.87
N SER A 161 -5.11 1.60 -23.59
CA SER A 161 -5.68 0.31 -23.18
C SER A 161 -5.08 -0.27 -21.90
N ASP A 162 -3.89 0.20 -21.51
CA ASP A 162 -3.23 -0.22 -20.26
C ASP A 162 -3.91 0.42 -19.03
N PHE A 163 -4.71 1.47 -19.26
CA PHE A 163 -5.61 2.04 -18.28
C PHE A 163 -6.99 1.40 -18.40
N ASN A 164 -7.26 0.40 -17.57
CA ASN A 164 -8.60 -0.18 -17.45
C ASN A 164 -9.54 0.76 -16.66
N PHE A 165 -9.82 1.94 -17.20
CA PHE A 165 -10.94 2.76 -16.76
C PHE A 165 -12.20 2.21 -17.45
N GLY A 166 -12.87 1.23 -16.83
CA GLY A 166 -14.25 0.95 -17.20
C GLY A 166 -15.07 2.25 -17.17
N PRO A 167 -16.07 2.45 -18.05
CA PRO A 167 -16.81 3.69 -18.13
C PRO A 167 -17.51 3.96 -16.79
N ARG A 168 -16.98 4.90 -16.02
CA ARG A 168 -17.60 5.40 -14.79
C ARG A 168 -17.70 6.91 -14.87
N VAL A 169 -18.95 7.37 -14.93
CA VAL A 169 -19.30 8.78 -14.77
C VAL A 169 -19.22 9.09 -13.28
N TRP A 170 -18.30 9.96 -12.88
CA TRP A 170 -18.19 10.42 -11.50
C TRP A 170 -18.99 11.71 -11.36
N LYS A 171 -20.07 11.68 -10.57
CA LYS A 171 -20.81 12.87 -10.16
C LYS A 171 -20.13 13.44 -8.92
N ILE A 172 -19.68 14.68 -8.97
CA ILE A 172 -19.16 15.42 -7.81
C ILE A 172 -20.27 16.36 -7.35
N GLU A 173 -20.73 16.23 -6.11
CA GLU A 173 -21.69 17.15 -5.49
C GLU A 173 -20.93 18.19 -4.66
N ALA A 174 -21.27 19.47 -4.85
CA ALA A 174 -20.59 20.62 -4.27
C ALA A 174 -20.88 20.76 -2.76
N ASN A 175 -19.86 21.18 -2.00
CA ASN A 175 -19.95 21.45 -0.57
C ASN A 175 -19.80 22.96 -0.34
N ASP A 176 -20.90 23.66 -0.06
CA ASP A 176 -20.90 25.11 0.15
C ASP A 176 -20.41 25.50 1.56
N ARG A 177 -19.12 25.85 1.72
CA ARG A 177 -18.62 26.57 2.90
C ARG A 177 -17.54 27.63 2.57
N LYS A 178 -18.04 28.87 2.49
CA LYS A 178 -17.42 30.21 2.71
C LYS A 178 -16.39 30.78 1.71
N PRO A 179 -16.43 32.12 1.48
CA PRO A 179 -15.68 32.81 0.44
C PRO A 179 -14.31 33.26 0.94
N GLU A 180 -13.48 33.68 -0.02
CA GLU A 180 -12.16 34.31 0.12
C GLU A 180 -10.98 33.33 -0.07
N HIS A 181 -10.70 33.12 -1.36
CA HIS A 181 -9.48 32.54 -1.94
C HIS A 181 -9.30 31.02 -1.86
N GLU A 182 -10.16 30.26 -2.52
CA GLU A 182 -9.79 28.95 -3.05
C GLU A 182 -10.49 28.68 -4.38
N LEU A 183 -9.70 28.43 -5.43
CA LEU A 183 -10.17 27.97 -6.74
C LEU A 183 -10.47 26.48 -6.64
N GLU A 184 -11.74 26.08 -6.67
CA GLU A 184 -12.14 24.67 -6.73
C GLU A 184 -12.67 24.22 -8.10
N ALA A 185 -11.97 23.20 -8.60
CA ALA A 185 -12.34 22.08 -9.47
C ALA A 185 -12.91 22.33 -10.89
N THR A 186 -11.97 22.29 -11.83
CA THR A 186 -12.11 22.12 -13.28
C THR A 186 -12.61 20.71 -13.66
N LEU A 187 -13.67 20.64 -14.48
CA LEU A 187 -13.98 19.44 -15.26
C LEU A 187 -12.96 19.33 -16.40
N VAL A 188 -12.16 18.28 -16.41
CA VAL A 188 -11.23 17.98 -17.51
C VAL A 188 -11.84 16.87 -18.34
N ALA A 189 -12.42 17.22 -19.49
CA ALA A 189 -12.79 16.25 -20.50
C ALA A 189 -11.72 16.30 -21.61
N ILE A 190 -11.12 15.14 -21.89
CA ILE A 190 -10.17 14.98 -23.00
C ILE A 190 -10.89 14.16 -24.07
N GLN A 191 -11.11 14.78 -25.23
CA GLN A 191 -11.68 14.11 -26.38
C GLN A 191 -10.79 14.40 -27.60
N ARG A 192 -10.17 13.35 -28.16
CA ARG A 192 -9.36 13.40 -29.38
C ARG A 192 -8.30 14.51 -29.37
N ASP A 193 -7.33 14.39 -28.47
CA ASP A 193 -6.12 15.23 -28.41
C ASP A 193 -6.31 16.71 -28.03
N GLU A 194 -7.51 17.14 -27.61
CA GLU A 194 -7.73 18.45 -26.99
C GLU A 194 -8.20 18.34 -25.53
N ILE A 195 -7.63 19.20 -24.68
CA ILE A 195 -8.04 19.38 -23.29
C ILE A 195 -9.04 20.54 -23.26
N LEU A 196 -10.32 20.23 -23.03
CA LEU A 196 -11.35 21.24 -22.81
C LEU A 196 -11.54 21.43 -21.30
N TYR A 197 -11.39 22.67 -20.84
CA TYR A 197 -11.80 23.10 -19.51
C TYR A 197 -13.05 23.97 -19.61
N THR A 198 -14.06 23.68 -18.81
CA THR A 198 -15.17 24.62 -18.56
C THR A 198 -15.12 25.06 -17.11
N THR A 199 -15.16 26.37 -16.90
CA THR A 199 -15.42 26.98 -15.60
C THR A 199 -16.87 27.40 -15.57
N THR A 200 -17.65 26.99 -14.58
CA THR A 200 -18.97 27.59 -14.32
C THR A 200 -18.74 29.00 -13.76
N SER A 201 -18.77 30.00 -14.63
CA SER A 201 -18.51 31.39 -14.23
C SER A 201 -19.71 32.01 -13.51
N GLY A 202 -19.53 32.33 -12.23
CA GLY A 202 -19.98 33.61 -11.68
C GLY A 202 -18.93 34.69 -11.98
N ALA A 203 -19.34 35.97 -12.02
CA ALA A 203 -18.62 37.11 -12.59
C ALA A 203 -17.22 37.46 -12.02
N ALA A 204 -16.65 36.66 -11.10
CA ALA A 204 -15.37 36.91 -10.44
C ALA A 204 -14.14 36.23 -11.11
N GLY A 205 -14.34 35.40 -12.15
CA GLY A 205 -13.28 34.55 -12.73
C GLY A 205 -12.33 35.20 -13.76
N ARG A 206 -12.05 36.51 -13.71
CA ARG A 206 -11.24 37.18 -14.75
C ARG A 206 -9.77 37.47 -14.43
N GLN A 207 -9.22 37.03 -13.29
CA GLN A 207 -7.89 37.50 -12.87
C GLN A 207 -6.90 36.50 -12.28
N ALA A 208 -7.05 35.20 -12.50
CA ALA A 208 -6.02 34.21 -12.16
C ALA A 208 -5.72 33.33 -13.38
N LYS A 209 -4.84 33.82 -14.26
CA LYS A 209 -4.27 33.04 -15.35
C LYS A 209 -2.86 32.63 -14.91
N GLN A 210 -2.77 31.56 -14.13
CA GLN A 210 -1.51 30.85 -13.95
C GLN A 210 -1.61 29.56 -14.77
N ASP A 211 -0.74 29.45 -15.77
CA ASP A 211 -0.59 28.26 -16.59
C ASP A 211 0.05 27.18 -15.72
N LEU A 212 -0.73 26.20 -15.26
CA LEU A 212 -0.19 24.98 -14.67
C LEU A 212 0.50 24.19 -15.77
N SER A 213 1.75 23.80 -15.54
CA SER A 213 2.49 23.00 -16.50
C SER A 213 1.94 21.58 -16.57
N ILE A 214 2.25 20.85 -17.65
CA ILE A 214 1.91 19.43 -17.78
C ILE A 214 2.48 18.62 -16.60
N ASP A 215 3.65 19.00 -16.10
CA ASP A 215 4.30 18.36 -14.96
C ASP A 215 3.52 18.54 -13.65
N ASP A 216 2.90 19.72 -13.44
CA ASP A 216 2.04 19.98 -12.27
C ASP A 216 0.77 19.11 -12.30
N LEU A 217 0.20 18.91 -13.50
CA LEU A 217 -0.97 18.05 -13.69
C LEU A 217 -0.63 16.57 -13.50
N LEU A 218 0.53 16.12 -13.98
CA LEU A 218 1.04 14.76 -13.75
C LEU A 218 1.35 14.51 -12.27
N TYR A 219 1.94 15.49 -11.57
CA TYR A 219 2.16 15.44 -10.13
C TYR A 219 0.85 15.31 -9.35
N LEU A 220 -0.18 16.10 -9.69
CA LEU A 220 -1.49 16.03 -9.04
C LEU A 220 -2.22 14.71 -9.30
N ALA A 221 -2.10 14.16 -10.52
CA ALA A 221 -2.63 12.84 -10.86
C ALA A 221 -1.92 11.72 -10.07
N ALA A 222 -0.58 11.75 -10.04
CA ALA A 222 0.22 10.80 -9.28
C ALA A 222 -0.04 10.90 -7.76
N TYR A 223 -0.22 12.12 -7.23
CA TYR A 223 -0.55 12.36 -5.83
C TYR A 223 -1.94 11.80 -5.46
N ARG A 224 -2.95 12.02 -6.32
CA ARG A 224 -4.31 11.47 -6.11
C ARG A 224 -4.33 9.95 -6.22
N GLU A 225 -3.59 9.39 -7.16
CA GLU A 225 -3.45 7.94 -7.29
C GLU A 225 -2.70 7.35 -6.09
N ALA A 226 -1.63 8.00 -5.61
CA ALA A 226 -0.96 7.61 -4.36
C ALA A 226 -1.87 7.73 -3.12
N LYS A 227 -2.84 8.65 -3.13
CA LYS A 227 -3.86 8.79 -2.07
C LYS A 227 -4.95 7.72 -2.17
N ARG A 228 -5.38 7.36 -3.38
CA ARG A 228 -6.25 6.20 -3.66
C ARG A 228 -5.58 4.91 -3.21
N LEU A 229 -4.33 4.72 -3.64
CA LEU A 229 -3.49 3.61 -3.22
C LEU A 229 -3.28 3.62 -1.71
N ARG A 230 -3.06 4.76 -1.03
CA ARG A 230 -3.03 4.79 0.46
C ARG A 230 -4.34 4.37 1.11
N LYS A 231 -5.48 4.65 0.48
CA LYS A 231 -6.80 4.20 0.94
C LYS A 231 -7.00 2.69 0.70
N GLU A 232 -6.30 2.13 -0.29
CA GLU A 232 -6.27 0.70 -0.64
C GLU A 232 -5.14 -0.08 0.06
N ASP A 233 -4.04 0.57 0.46
CA ASP A 233 -2.82 0.03 1.08
C ASP A 233 -2.95 -0.03 2.61
N ILE A 234 -3.94 0.67 3.18
CA ILE A 234 -4.52 0.31 4.50
C ILE A 234 -5.32 -1.02 4.41
N GLY A 235 -5.62 -1.50 3.20
CA GLY A 235 -6.27 -2.78 2.88
C GLY A 235 -5.34 -3.84 2.26
N GLY A 236 -4.05 -3.84 2.62
CA GLY A 236 -3.06 -4.83 2.18
C GLY A 236 -3.30 -6.22 2.79
N ARG A 237 -4.25 -6.94 2.19
CA ARG A 237 -4.87 -8.26 2.48
C ARG A 237 -6.36 -8.03 2.74
N PRO A 238 -7.26 -8.37 1.78
CA PRO A 238 -8.69 -8.00 1.82
C PRO A 238 -9.47 -8.60 3.00
N ASP A 239 -8.81 -9.41 3.82
CA ASP A 239 -9.33 -10.17 4.93
C ASP A 239 -8.74 -9.75 6.30
N LEU A 240 -7.78 -8.82 6.36
CA LEU A 240 -7.26 -8.29 7.62
C LEU A 240 -8.06 -7.08 8.09
N ARG A 241 -8.74 -7.22 9.23
CA ARG A 241 -9.49 -6.15 9.92
C ARG A 241 -8.66 -5.62 11.10
N ARG A 242 -8.82 -4.34 11.44
CA ARG A 242 -8.31 -3.80 12.71
C ARG A 242 -9.28 -4.17 13.83
N TRP A 243 -8.79 -4.91 14.83
CA TRP A 243 -9.52 -5.30 16.04
C TRP A 243 -9.07 -4.44 17.22
N SER A 244 -9.98 -4.13 18.14
CA SER A 244 -9.67 -3.52 19.42
C SER A 244 -9.77 -4.59 20.52
N ILE A 245 -8.69 -4.77 21.27
CA ILE A 245 -8.61 -5.74 22.36
C ILE A 245 -8.30 -5.00 23.66
N SER A 246 -9.25 -5.09 24.59
CA SER A 246 -9.07 -4.59 25.95
C SER A 246 -8.33 -5.62 26.79
N GLY A 247 -7.08 -5.31 27.16
CA GLY A 247 -6.29 -6.11 28.09
C GLY A 247 -6.00 -5.36 29.40
N ALA A 248 -5.37 -6.05 30.36
CA ALA A 248 -4.94 -5.43 31.63
C ALA A 248 -3.96 -4.24 31.47
N SER A 249 -3.40 -4.07 30.27
CA SER A 249 -2.46 -2.98 29.92
C SER A 249 -3.10 -1.83 29.13
N GLY A 250 -4.44 -1.82 28.99
CA GLY A 250 -5.19 -0.86 28.18
C GLY A 250 -5.68 -1.46 26.85
N GLU A 251 -6.33 -0.62 26.04
CA GLU A 251 -6.73 -0.98 24.67
C GLU A 251 -5.50 -1.18 23.78
N LYS A 252 -5.46 -2.30 23.07
CA LYS A 252 -4.50 -2.56 22.00
C LYS A 252 -5.24 -2.77 20.69
N TYR A 253 -4.70 -2.20 19.62
CA TYR A 253 -5.22 -2.42 18.26
C TYR A 253 -4.33 -3.41 17.54
N LEU A 254 -4.94 -4.39 16.85
CA LEU A 254 -4.20 -5.35 16.03
C LEU A 254 -4.86 -5.55 14.68
N GLN A 255 -4.07 -5.92 13.68
CA GLN A 255 -4.57 -6.31 12.35
C GLN A 255 -4.59 -7.83 12.24
N ALA A 256 -5.78 -8.41 12.12
CA ALA A 256 -5.95 -9.85 12.01
C ALA A 256 -7.22 -10.22 11.24
N ARG A 257 -7.30 -11.46 10.79
CA ARG A 257 -8.48 -12.08 10.20
C ARG A 257 -9.20 -12.93 11.23
N LEU A 258 -10.53 -12.92 11.24
CA LEU A 258 -11.31 -13.91 12.00
C LEU A 258 -11.15 -15.28 11.33
N ASP A 259 -10.45 -16.19 12.00
CA ASP A 259 -10.23 -17.54 11.50
C ASP A 259 -11.37 -18.47 11.93
N ARG A 260 -11.46 -18.75 13.24
CA ARG A 260 -12.41 -19.70 13.84
C ARG A 260 -12.81 -19.30 15.27
N ILE A 261 -13.73 -20.06 15.85
CA ILE A 261 -14.16 -19.93 17.25
C ILE A 261 -13.76 -21.17 18.01
N GLU A 262 -13.19 -20.99 19.20
CA GLU A 262 -12.76 -22.07 20.08
C GLU A 262 -13.29 -21.84 21.50
N GLY A 263 -14.43 -22.46 21.79
CA GLY A 263 -15.12 -22.31 23.07
C GLY A 263 -15.71 -20.90 23.23
N ASP A 264 -15.24 -20.17 24.23
CA ASP A 264 -15.66 -18.80 24.57
C ASP A 264 -14.75 -17.72 23.94
N ALA A 265 -13.84 -18.11 23.05
CA ALA A 265 -12.88 -17.22 22.42
C ALA A 265 -12.96 -17.22 20.89
N VAL A 266 -12.66 -16.07 20.29
CA VAL A 266 -12.38 -15.95 18.86
C VAL A 266 -10.89 -16.16 18.61
N VAL A 267 -10.55 -16.91 17.57
CA VAL A 267 -9.18 -17.08 17.10
C VAL A 267 -8.95 -16.12 15.93
N LEU A 268 -8.05 -15.17 16.14
CA LEU A 268 -7.68 -14.15 15.17
C LEU A 268 -6.32 -14.49 14.57
N GLN A 269 -6.26 -14.68 13.26
CA GLN A 269 -5.01 -14.95 12.56
C GLN A 269 -4.32 -13.63 12.21
N SER A 270 -3.23 -13.31 12.91
CA SER A 270 -2.37 -12.17 12.58
C SER A 270 -1.18 -12.64 11.72
N PRO A 271 -0.41 -11.73 11.12
CA PRO A 271 0.81 -12.10 10.39
C PRO A 271 1.89 -12.76 11.25
N GLU A 272 1.87 -12.53 12.57
CA GLU A 272 2.91 -12.98 13.50
C GLU A 272 2.51 -14.29 14.18
N ASP A 273 1.26 -14.40 14.64
CA ASP A 273 0.73 -15.59 15.33
C ASP A 273 -0.81 -15.62 15.33
N ASP A 274 -1.36 -16.80 15.66
CA ASP A 274 -2.78 -16.97 16.00
C ASP A 274 -3.04 -16.46 17.42
N LEU A 275 -3.93 -15.47 17.54
CA LEU A 275 -4.30 -14.86 18.81
C LEU A 275 -5.68 -15.35 19.26
N ARG A 276 -5.73 -15.97 20.45
CA ARG A 276 -6.99 -16.38 21.08
C ARG A 276 -7.51 -15.28 21.99
N VAL A 277 -8.68 -14.72 21.68
CA VAL A 277 -9.26 -13.56 22.35
C VAL A 277 -10.62 -13.93 22.93
N PRO A 278 -10.84 -13.83 24.25
CA PRO A 278 -12.16 -14.10 24.83
C PRO A 278 -13.22 -13.19 24.21
N PHE A 279 -14.33 -13.76 23.72
CA PHE A 279 -15.37 -12.99 23.03
C PHE A 279 -15.95 -11.88 23.90
N LEU A 280 -16.09 -12.13 25.21
CA LEU A 280 -16.58 -11.14 26.17
C LEU A 280 -15.65 -9.93 26.33
N SER A 281 -14.36 -10.08 26.04
CA SER A 281 -13.37 -9.00 26.12
C SER A 281 -13.37 -8.08 24.89
N LEU A 282 -14.04 -8.48 23.80
CA LEU A 282 -14.17 -7.65 22.61
C LEU A 282 -15.13 -6.47 22.85
N PRO A 283 -14.86 -5.29 22.28
CA PRO A 283 -15.83 -4.20 22.21
C PRO A 283 -17.08 -4.60 21.41
N ASP A 284 -18.19 -3.92 21.64
CA ASP A 284 -19.48 -4.28 21.03
C ASP A 284 -19.45 -4.25 19.50
N ALA A 285 -18.70 -3.32 18.90
CA ALA A 285 -18.50 -3.26 17.46
C ALA A 285 -17.79 -4.52 16.91
N ASP A 286 -16.84 -5.07 17.65
CA ASP A 286 -16.12 -6.29 17.27
C ASP A 286 -16.94 -7.54 17.54
N LYS A 287 -17.73 -7.56 18.64
CA LYS A 287 -18.72 -8.61 18.91
C LYS A 287 -19.76 -8.69 17.80
N GLN A 288 -20.28 -7.55 17.35
CA GLN A 288 -21.26 -7.47 16.26
C GLN A 288 -20.67 -8.03 14.96
N PHE A 289 -19.45 -7.61 14.60
CA PHE A 289 -18.77 -8.12 13.41
C PHE A 289 -18.59 -9.64 13.44
N VAL A 290 -18.17 -10.21 14.57
CA VAL A 290 -18.02 -11.66 14.74
C VAL A 290 -19.35 -12.37 14.51
N ARG A 291 -20.46 -11.86 15.08
CA ARG A 291 -21.80 -12.44 14.87
C ARG A 291 -22.23 -12.41 13.41
N GLU A 292 -22.05 -11.28 12.74
CA GLU A 292 -22.39 -11.13 11.32
C GLU A 292 -21.56 -12.05 10.42
N GLU A 293 -20.28 -12.21 10.71
CA GLU A 293 -19.37 -13.07 9.95
C GLU A 293 -19.72 -14.56 10.14
N LEU A 294 -20.08 -14.98 11.35
CA LEU A 294 -20.56 -16.34 11.61
C LEU A 294 -21.89 -16.62 10.92
N ALA A 295 -22.83 -15.68 11.00
CA ALA A 295 -24.12 -15.78 10.31
C ALA A 295 -23.90 -15.93 8.79
N ARG A 296 -22.97 -15.17 8.21
CA ARG A 296 -22.60 -15.28 6.79
C ARG A 296 -22.00 -16.64 6.43
N ARG A 297 -21.24 -17.24 7.35
CA ARG A 297 -20.66 -18.59 7.20
C ARG A 297 -21.63 -19.72 7.51
N GLY A 298 -22.86 -19.41 7.95
CA GLY A 298 -23.84 -20.42 8.39
C GLY A 298 -23.41 -21.17 9.65
N SER A 299 -22.56 -20.58 10.48
CA SER A 299 -22.12 -21.15 11.75
C SER A 299 -23.08 -20.75 12.86
N GLU A 300 -23.47 -21.70 13.72
CA GLU A 300 -24.29 -21.42 14.89
C GLU A 300 -23.50 -20.61 15.93
N LEU A 301 -24.17 -19.64 16.56
CA LEU A 301 -23.58 -18.87 17.66
C LEU A 301 -23.45 -19.76 18.90
N PRO A 302 -22.30 -19.75 19.61
CA PRO A 302 -22.20 -20.37 20.91
C PRO A 302 -23.25 -19.82 21.88
N ALA A 303 -23.82 -20.68 22.72
CA ALA A 303 -24.78 -20.26 23.74
C ALA A 303 -24.17 -19.18 24.66
N GLY A 304 -24.90 -18.08 24.87
CA GLY A 304 -24.44 -16.91 25.62
C GLY A 304 -23.78 -15.82 24.77
N TRP A 305 -23.69 -16.00 23.45
CA TRP A 305 -23.20 -14.98 22.51
C TRP A 305 -24.33 -14.23 21.80
N GLU A 306 -25.58 -14.57 22.10
CA GLU A 306 -26.76 -13.88 21.60
C GLU A 306 -26.66 -12.38 21.92
N PRO A 307 -27.25 -11.50 21.10
CA PRO A 307 -27.41 -10.11 21.48
C PRO A 307 -28.12 -10.07 22.83
N VAL A 308 -27.52 -9.41 23.82
CA VAL A 308 -28.29 -8.99 24.98
C VAL A 308 -29.23 -7.93 24.42
N GLU A 309 -30.48 -8.32 24.11
CA GLU A 309 -31.52 -7.36 23.80
C GLU A 309 -31.53 -6.36 24.95
N ALA A 310 -31.16 -5.12 24.66
CA ALA A 310 -31.23 -4.05 25.63
C ALA A 310 -32.72 -3.85 25.94
N VAL A 311 -33.22 -4.53 26.97
CA VAL A 311 -34.52 -4.27 27.57
C VAL A 311 -34.40 -2.94 28.31
N ALA A 312 -34.39 -1.85 27.55
CA ALA A 312 -34.69 -0.52 28.05
C ALA A 312 -36.21 -0.38 28.02
N GLU A 313 -36.89 -0.98 29.00
CA GLU A 313 -38.24 -0.53 29.33
C GLU A 313 -38.12 0.90 29.85
N ALA A 314 -38.41 1.87 28.97
CA ALA A 314 -38.54 3.26 29.38
C ALA A 314 -39.69 3.37 30.38
N PRO A 315 -39.52 4.06 31.52
CA PRO A 315 -40.62 4.27 32.45
C PRO A 315 -41.75 5.03 31.72
N PRO A 316 -43.03 4.65 31.94
CA PRO A 316 -44.15 5.24 31.21
C PRO A 316 -44.23 6.75 31.49
N GLY A 317 -44.28 7.55 30.42
CA GLY A 317 -44.52 9.00 30.48
C GLY A 317 -43.36 9.92 30.06
N ARG A 318 -42.31 9.42 29.40
CA ARG A 318 -41.21 10.27 28.88
C ARG A 318 -41.02 10.06 27.38
N GLU A 319 -41.18 11.12 26.59
CA GLU A 319 -40.91 11.10 25.14
C GLU A 319 -39.42 11.31 24.87
N LEU A 320 -38.79 10.36 24.16
CA LEU A 320 -37.48 10.56 23.53
C LEU A 320 -37.70 11.13 22.13
N ARG A 321 -36.91 12.14 21.75
CA ARG A 321 -36.93 12.69 20.38
C ARG A 321 -35.51 12.89 19.87
N GLU A 322 -35.29 12.41 18.65
CA GLU A 322 -34.05 12.59 17.90
C GLU A 322 -34.11 13.86 17.05
N TRP A 323 -33.01 14.60 17.03
CA TRP A 323 -32.83 15.81 16.22
C TRP A 323 -31.59 15.64 15.33
N HIS A 324 -31.68 16.00 14.05
CA HIS A 324 -30.50 16.05 13.18
C HIS A 324 -29.92 17.47 13.20
N VAL A 325 -28.66 17.60 13.61
CA VAL A 325 -27.96 18.89 13.68
C VAL A 325 -26.66 18.85 12.90
N LYS A 326 -26.42 19.90 12.11
CA LYS A 326 -25.22 20.01 11.26
C LYS A 326 -23.94 20.27 12.05
N HIS A 327 -24.04 20.91 13.22
CA HIS A 327 -22.91 21.29 14.07
C HIS A 327 -23.22 20.98 15.53
N LEU A 328 -22.47 20.04 16.11
CA LEU A 328 -22.71 19.56 17.46
C LEU A 328 -22.34 20.60 18.53
N GLU A 329 -21.17 21.21 18.46
CA GLU A 329 -20.71 22.12 19.55
C GLU A 329 -21.57 23.37 19.75
N PRO A 330 -22.00 24.12 18.71
CA PRO A 330 -22.90 25.25 18.90
C PRO A 330 -24.26 24.81 19.47
N PHE A 331 -24.73 23.62 19.10
CA PHE A 331 -25.98 23.06 19.61
C PHE A 331 -25.84 22.65 21.09
N GLN A 332 -24.75 21.98 21.47
CA GLN A 332 -24.46 21.60 22.86
C GLN A 332 -24.28 22.83 23.76
N ALA A 333 -23.51 23.83 23.32
CA ALA A 333 -23.32 25.07 24.07
C ALA A 333 -24.64 25.81 24.30
N TRP A 334 -25.55 25.76 23.33
CA TRP A 334 -26.87 26.36 23.43
C TRP A 334 -27.81 25.58 24.37
N VAL A 335 -27.87 24.25 24.27
CA VAL A 335 -28.66 23.41 25.19
C VAL A 335 -28.18 23.61 26.64
N HIS A 336 -26.87 23.68 26.86
CA HIS A 336 -26.30 23.97 28.18
C HIS A 336 -26.65 25.36 28.71
N GLN A 337 -26.85 26.36 27.85
CA GLN A 337 -27.28 27.70 28.29
C GLN A 337 -28.75 27.73 28.71
N LEU A 338 -29.61 26.92 28.08
CA LEU A 338 -31.04 26.91 28.37
C LEU A 338 -31.37 26.09 29.62
N THR A 339 -30.70 24.97 29.80
CA THR A 339 -30.97 24.02 30.88
C THR A 339 -29.66 23.44 31.37
N PRO A 340 -28.88 24.20 32.16
CA PRO A 340 -27.51 23.83 32.56
C PRO A 340 -27.42 22.47 33.25
N ASP A 341 -28.49 22.08 33.96
CA ASP A 341 -28.49 20.96 34.91
C ASP A 341 -29.54 19.87 34.61
N ARG A 342 -30.25 19.92 33.47
CA ARG A 342 -31.49 19.12 33.28
C ARG A 342 -31.55 18.22 32.06
N VAL A 343 -30.58 18.24 31.16
CA VAL A 343 -30.67 17.49 29.89
C VAL A 343 -29.43 16.65 29.66
N GLU A 344 -29.64 15.35 29.50
CA GLU A 344 -28.58 14.44 29.06
C GLU A 344 -28.57 14.44 27.53
N LEU A 345 -27.47 14.94 26.97
CA LEU A 345 -27.23 15.05 25.54
C LEU A 345 -26.49 13.81 25.06
N ARG A 346 -27.14 13.00 24.22
CA ARG A 346 -26.50 11.87 23.52
C ARG A 346 -26.40 12.21 22.05
N SER A 347 -25.24 12.03 21.45
CA SER A 347 -25.03 12.38 20.04
C SER A 347 -24.28 11.30 19.29
N LYS A 348 -24.73 11.00 18.07
CA LYS A 348 -24.10 10.04 17.16
C LYS A 348 -23.86 10.70 15.79
N PRO A 349 -22.65 10.64 15.21
CA PRO A 349 -22.38 11.19 13.89
C PRO A 349 -23.15 10.39 12.82
N THR A 350 -23.61 11.06 11.76
CA THR A 350 -24.35 10.45 10.65
C THR A 350 -23.52 10.28 9.39
N ASP A 351 -23.82 9.26 8.59
CA ASP A 351 -23.07 8.92 7.36
C ASP A 351 -23.11 10.01 6.26
N VAL A 352 -24.09 10.92 6.32
CA VAL A 352 -24.28 12.03 5.37
C VAL A 352 -23.69 13.37 5.86
N GLY A 353 -22.93 13.35 6.96
CA GLY A 353 -22.40 14.55 7.60
C GLY A 353 -23.43 15.25 8.48
N GLY A 354 -23.08 15.46 9.76
CA GLY A 354 -23.98 15.95 10.80
C GLY A 354 -24.06 14.99 11.98
N TRP A 355 -24.96 15.26 12.92
CA TRP A 355 -25.12 14.52 14.17
C TRP A 355 -26.60 14.28 14.44
N ASN A 356 -26.96 13.04 14.74
CA ASN A 356 -28.21 12.74 15.42
C ASN A 356 -28.00 13.00 16.91
N VAL A 357 -28.83 13.85 17.48
CA VAL A 357 -28.75 14.26 18.87
C VAL A 357 -30.06 13.92 19.54
N GLU A 358 -29.96 13.07 20.55
CA GLU A 358 -31.05 12.64 21.39
C GLU A 358 -30.98 13.45 22.70
N LEU A 359 -32.08 14.13 23.02
CA LEU A 359 -32.25 14.86 24.27
C LEU A 359 -33.12 14.03 25.18
N ALA A 360 -32.53 13.49 26.24
CA ALA A 360 -33.29 12.78 27.27
C ALA A 360 -33.69 13.74 28.40
N GLN A 361 -34.85 13.46 29.02
CA GLN A 361 -35.36 14.12 30.25
C GLN A 361 -35.98 15.51 30.09
N LEU A 362 -36.45 15.88 28.90
CA LEU A 362 -37.21 17.13 28.72
C LEU A 362 -38.61 17.04 29.33
N SER A 363 -39.03 18.07 30.06
CA SER A 363 -40.42 18.19 30.48
C SER A 363 -41.33 18.61 29.30
N SER A 364 -42.64 18.43 29.42
CA SER A 364 -43.62 18.90 28.42
C SER A 364 -43.49 20.40 28.14
N ASP A 365 -43.17 21.18 29.16
CA ASP A 365 -43.06 22.64 29.08
C ASP A 365 -41.78 23.05 28.34
N ASP A 366 -40.68 22.31 28.53
CA ASP A 366 -39.43 22.51 27.78
C ASP A 366 -39.64 22.19 26.30
N LEU A 367 -40.39 21.12 25.98
CA LEU A 367 -40.73 20.76 24.60
C LEU A 367 -41.61 21.82 23.93
N GLU A 368 -42.60 22.36 24.64
CA GLU A 368 -43.47 23.41 24.11
C GLU A 368 -42.72 24.73 23.90
N TYR A 369 -41.80 25.08 24.81
CA TYR A 369 -40.91 26.22 24.65
C TYR A 369 -40.00 26.08 23.42
N LEU A 370 -39.38 24.90 23.23
CA LEU A 370 -38.54 24.60 22.06
C LEU A 370 -39.34 24.71 20.74
N ARG A 371 -40.58 24.21 20.73
CA ARG A 371 -41.50 24.31 19.59
C ARG A 371 -41.83 25.76 19.23
N ASN A 372 -42.05 26.61 20.23
CA ASN A 372 -42.42 28.02 20.02
C ASN A 372 -41.23 28.90 19.63
N LYS A 373 -40.01 28.54 20.03
CA LYS A 373 -38.80 29.35 19.78
C LYS A 373 -38.17 29.13 18.40
N PHE A 374 -38.45 28.01 17.74
CA PHE A 374 -38.02 27.76 16.35
C PHE A 374 -39.20 27.47 15.41
N PRO A 375 -39.96 28.50 14.97
CA PRO A 375 -41.15 28.27 14.15
C PRO A 375 -40.89 28.08 12.64
N ALA A 376 -39.66 28.16 12.11
CA ALA A 376 -39.51 28.53 10.70
C ALA A 376 -38.51 27.77 9.81
N GLU A 377 -37.59 26.95 10.31
CA GLU A 377 -36.58 26.30 9.43
C GLU A 377 -36.63 24.75 9.42
N SER A 378 -37.53 24.15 10.20
CA SER A 378 -37.83 22.71 10.17
C SER A 378 -39.06 22.34 9.33
N ARG A 379 -39.67 23.31 8.61
CA ARG A 379 -40.61 23.01 7.51
C ARG A 379 -39.85 22.67 6.24
N LEU A 380 -39.10 21.57 6.27
CA LEU A 380 -38.67 20.89 5.05
C LEU A 380 -39.91 20.22 4.43
N ASN A 381 -40.51 20.90 3.44
CA ASN A 381 -41.48 20.40 2.46
C ASN A 381 -42.54 19.42 2.98
N GLU A 382 -43.58 19.92 3.66
CA GLU A 382 -44.88 19.25 3.62
C GLU A 382 -45.52 19.50 2.25
N GLN A 383 -45.13 18.70 1.25
CA GLN A 383 -45.94 18.62 0.03
C GLN A 383 -47.22 17.84 0.37
N LEU A 384 -48.35 18.52 0.22
CA LEU A 384 -49.65 17.90 0.34
C LEU A 384 -49.91 17.06 -0.90
N CYS A 385 -50.42 15.83 -0.72
CA CYS A 385 -50.86 15.01 -1.84
C CYS A 385 -51.92 15.79 -2.64
N PRO A 386 -51.76 15.99 -3.96
CA PRO A 386 -52.68 16.80 -4.76
C PRO A 386 -54.10 16.20 -4.83
N HIS A 387 -54.24 14.90 -4.54
CA HIS A 387 -55.52 14.21 -4.57
C HIS A 387 -56.28 14.23 -3.24
N CYS A 388 -55.61 14.27 -2.08
CA CYS A 388 -56.28 14.19 -0.78
C CYS A 388 -55.89 15.28 0.22
N GLY A 389 -54.94 16.16 -0.12
CA GLY A 389 -54.56 17.31 0.70
C GLY A 389 -53.85 16.98 2.02
N LYS A 390 -53.45 15.72 2.24
CA LYS A 390 -52.69 15.30 3.43
C LYS A 390 -51.19 15.34 3.17
N GLY A 391 -50.40 15.66 4.21
CA GLY A 391 -48.94 15.71 4.14
C GLY A 391 -48.35 14.37 3.74
N LEU A 392 -47.47 14.39 2.74
CA LEU A 392 -46.72 13.21 2.33
C LEU A 392 -45.47 13.05 3.22
N PRO A 393 -45.15 11.83 3.71
CA PRO A 393 -43.91 11.62 4.45
C PRO A 393 -42.70 11.86 3.53
N THR A 394 -41.66 12.50 4.09
CA THR A 394 -40.51 13.06 3.35
C THR A 394 -39.69 12.03 2.57
N TYR A 395 -39.85 10.73 2.88
CA TYR A 395 -39.18 9.61 2.22
C TYR A 395 -39.81 9.17 0.88
N VAL A 396 -40.93 9.77 0.47
CA VAL A 396 -41.67 9.31 -0.72
C VAL A 396 -41.08 9.84 -2.05
N TYR A 397 -40.17 10.81 -2.02
CA TYR A 397 -39.70 11.51 -3.24
C TYR A 397 -38.18 11.57 -3.43
N SER A 398 -37.45 10.51 -3.04
CA SER A 398 -36.05 10.33 -3.46
C SER A 398 -35.87 8.99 -4.19
N GLY A 399 -36.37 8.92 -5.42
CA GLY A 399 -36.12 7.81 -6.33
C GLY A 399 -37.09 7.79 -7.51
N GLU A 400 -36.62 7.41 -8.70
CA GLU A 400 -37.35 7.33 -9.97
C GLU A 400 -38.49 6.28 -10.00
N TYR A 401 -38.99 5.86 -8.83
CA TYR A 401 -40.10 4.94 -8.68
C TYR A 401 -41.23 5.67 -7.96
N GLY A 402 -42.25 6.10 -8.71
CA GLY A 402 -43.44 6.70 -8.11
C GLY A 402 -44.08 5.71 -7.12
N ASN A 403 -44.44 6.20 -5.95
CA ASN A 403 -45.17 5.44 -4.95
C ASN A 403 -46.60 5.96 -4.84
N ALA A 404 -47.55 5.06 -4.57
CA ALA A 404 -48.92 5.44 -4.28
C ALA A 404 -48.98 6.21 -2.95
N CYS A 405 -49.75 7.30 -2.92
CA CYS A 405 -49.95 8.04 -1.67
C CYS A 405 -50.53 7.10 -0.59
N PRO A 406 -49.92 6.96 0.59
CA PRO A 406 -50.36 6.00 1.59
C PRO A 406 -51.77 6.29 2.14
N HIS A 407 -52.27 7.51 1.97
CA HIS A 407 -53.59 7.91 2.44
C HIS A 407 -54.73 7.67 1.44
N CYS A 408 -54.48 7.75 0.13
CA CYS A 408 -55.53 7.58 -0.89
C CYS A 408 -55.22 6.54 -1.95
N GLN A 409 -54.04 5.93 -1.89
CA GLN A 409 -53.50 4.93 -2.84
C GLN A 409 -53.43 5.40 -4.31
N GLN A 410 -53.67 6.67 -4.61
CA GLN A 410 -53.47 7.21 -5.94
C GLN A 410 -51.99 7.48 -6.21
N TRP A 411 -51.57 7.14 -7.43
CA TRP A 411 -50.21 7.32 -7.91
C TRP A 411 -49.90 8.80 -8.12
N VAL A 412 -48.76 9.26 -7.61
CA VAL A 412 -48.33 10.66 -7.72
C VAL A 412 -47.06 10.72 -8.59
N GLY A 413 -47.26 10.75 -9.91
CA GLY A 413 -46.20 10.86 -10.92
C GLY A 413 -46.73 10.58 -12.34
N GLU A 414 -46.05 11.10 -13.37
CA GLU A 414 -46.41 10.81 -14.77
C GLU A 414 -46.19 9.32 -15.10
N PRO A 415 -47.08 8.66 -15.86
CA PRO A 415 -46.91 7.26 -16.23
C PRO A 415 -45.70 7.09 -17.17
N LEU A 416 -44.77 6.21 -16.79
CA LEU A 416 -43.63 5.81 -17.63
C LEU A 416 -44.13 5.16 -18.94
N PRO A 417 -43.50 5.43 -20.10
CA PRO A 417 -43.80 4.71 -21.32
C PRO A 417 -43.38 3.24 -21.19
N ASP A 418 -44.25 2.36 -21.69
CA ASP A 418 -44.12 0.91 -21.67
C ASP A 418 -42.76 0.47 -22.27
N ARG A 419 -41.87 -0.03 -21.41
CA ARG A 419 -40.62 -0.70 -21.80
C ARG A 419 -40.62 -2.09 -21.18
N THR A 420 -41.10 -3.05 -21.96
CA THR A 420 -40.81 -4.47 -21.74
C THR A 420 -39.31 -4.69 -21.94
N PRO A 421 -38.56 -5.21 -20.95
CA PRO A 421 -37.15 -5.54 -21.15
C PRO A 421 -37.05 -6.82 -21.98
N GLU A 422 -36.43 -6.72 -23.16
CA GLU A 422 -36.03 -7.87 -23.95
C GLU A 422 -35.09 -8.76 -23.14
N ARG A 423 -35.47 -10.03 -23.03
CA ARG A 423 -34.74 -11.09 -22.35
C ARG A 423 -33.45 -11.37 -23.15
N PRO A 424 -32.24 -11.28 -22.58
CA PRO A 424 -31.02 -11.53 -23.34
C PRO A 424 -30.98 -12.99 -23.82
N ASP A 425 -30.67 -13.16 -25.11
CA ASP A 425 -30.61 -14.44 -25.81
C ASP A 425 -29.82 -15.50 -25.03
N SER A 426 -30.40 -16.69 -24.92
CA SER A 426 -29.81 -17.85 -24.24
C SER A 426 -28.46 -18.27 -24.82
N LEU A 427 -28.20 -17.93 -26.09
CA LEU A 427 -26.93 -18.14 -26.79
C LEU A 427 -25.77 -17.32 -26.17
N ALA A 428 -26.00 -16.07 -25.78
CA ALA A 428 -24.97 -15.23 -25.18
C ALA A 428 -24.50 -15.76 -23.82
N ARG A 429 -25.39 -16.40 -23.05
CA ARG A 429 -25.02 -17.04 -21.77
C ARG A 429 -24.18 -18.30 -21.99
N ALA A 430 -24.47 -19.08 -23.04
CA ALA A 430 -23.73 -20.29 -23.35
C ALA A 430 -22.29 -19.98 -23.78
N ASP A 431 -22.09 -18.92 -24.58
CA ASP A 431 -20.76 -18.51 -25.02
C ASP A 431 -19.92 -17.95 -23.86
N VAL A 432 -20.51 -17.14 -22.97
CA VAL A 432 -19.82 -16.67 -21.75
C VAL A 432 -19.42 -17.84 -20.86
N GLN A 433 -20.29 -18.85 -20.68
CA GLN A 433 -19.94 -20.03 -19.91
C GLN A 433 -18.86 -20.89 -20.58
N ARG A 434 -18.82 -20.94 -21.92
CA ARG A 434 -17.75 -21.62 -22.66
C ARG A 434 -16.41 -20.90 -22.45
N SER A 435 -16.36 -19.58 -22.61
CA SER A 435 -15.14 -18.81 -22.39
C SER A 435 -14.61 -18.91 -20.96
N LEU A 436 -15.50 -18.94 -19.95
CA LEU A 436 -15.08 -19.15 -18.56
C LEU A 436 -14.49 -20.55 -18.31
N ARG A 437 -15.02 -21.59 -18.98
CA ARG A 437 -14.45 -22.94 -18.90
C ARG A 437 -13.08 -23.02 -19.57
N GLU A 438 -12.93 -22.39 -20.74
CA GLU A 438 -11.65 -22.34 -21.46
C GLU A 438 -10.58 -21.60 -20.65
N ALA A 439 -10.92 -20.45 -20.06
CA ALA A 439 -10.01 -19.70 -19.19
C ALA A 439 -9.59 -20.50 -17.95
N ARG A 440 -10.52 -21.26 -17.35
CA ARG A 440 -10.20 -22.12 -16.20
C ARG A 440 -9.27 -23.27 -16.59
N ASN A 441 -9.54 -23.94 -17.70
CA ASN A 441 -8.69 -25.02 -18.20
C ASN A 441 -7.28 -24.53 -18.53
N GLU A 442 -7.14 -23.32 -19.08
CA GLU A 442 -5.83 -22.73 -19.37
C GLU A 442 -5.06 -22.40 -18.08
N ALA A 443 -5.74 -21.84 -17.06
CA ALA A 443 -5.13 -21.61 -15.76
C ALA A 443 -4.65 -22.91 -15.08
N ASP A 444 -5.40 -24.01 -15.24
CA ASP A 444 -5.01 -25.31 -14.69
C ASP A 444 -3.80 -25.90 -15.44
N ARG A 445 -3.68 -25.72 -16.76
CA ARG A 445 -2.47 -26.09 -17.52
C ARG A 445 -1.24 -25.32 -17.06
N GLN A 446 -1.37 -24.00 -16.90
CA GLN A 446 -0.26 -23.15 -16.44
C GLN A 446 0.22 -23.54 -15.03
N ARG A 447 -0.68 -23.99 -14.15
CA ARG A 447 -0.31 -24.54 -12.84
C ARG A 447 0.45 -25.85 -12.95
N ALA A 448 0.02 -26.76 -13.82
CA ALA A 448 0.72 -28.02 -14.05
C ALA A 448 2.12 -27.79 -14.63
N ASP A 449 2.27 -26.86 -15.57
CA ASP A 449 3.58 -26.51 -16.15
C ASP A 449 4.51 -25.86 -15.10
N ALA A 450 3.96 -25.01 -14.22
CA ALA A 450 4.73 -24.39 -13.14
C ALA A 450 5.17 -25.43 -12.08
N GLU A 451 4.34 -26.43 -11.80
CA GLU A 451 4.68 -27.53 -10.90
C GLU A 451 5.77 -28.43 -11.51
N ALA A 452 5.65 -28.80 -12.78
CA ALA A 452 6.69 -29.54 -13.49
C ALA A 452 8.03 -28.79 -13.54
N ALA A 453 8.00 -27.46 -13.69
CA ALA A 453 9.22 -26.64 -13.64
C ALA A 453 9.89 -26.64 -12.26
N ARG A 454 9.10 -26.67 -11.17
CA ARG A 454 9.64 -26.79 -9.80
C ARG A 454 10.32 -28.14 -9.58
N ASP A 455 9.70 -29.22 -10.03
CA ASP A 455 10.27 -30.57 -9.90
C ASP A 455 11.62 -30.69 -10.63
N VAL A 456 11.73 -30.08 -11.81
CA VAL A 456 13.00 -30.02 -12.56
C VAL A 456 14.08 -29.24 -11.80
N GLU A 457 13.73 -28.12 -11.17
CA GLU A 457 14.70 -27.32 -10.42
C GLU A 457 15.10 -27.99 -9.10
N GLU A 458 14.17 -28.67 -8.41
CA GLU A 458 14.48 -29.48 -7.24
C GLU A 458 15.44 -30.62 -7.58
N PHE A 459 15.20 -31.32 -8.70
CA PHE A 459 16.11 -32.33 -9.22
C PHE A 459 17.49 -31.73 -9.55
N ARG A 460 17.53 -30.52 -10.13
CA ARG A 460 18.77 -29.81 -10.43
C ARG A 460 19.56 -29.44 -9.18
N MET A 461 18.89 -28.97 -8.12
CA MET A 461 19.50 -28.66 -6.83
C MET A 461 20.05 -29.92 -6.14
N SER A 462 19.30 -31.03 -6.18
CA SER A 462 19.76 -32.32 -5.70
C SER A 462 21.04 -32.76 -6.43
N SER A 463 21.07 -32.65 -7.76
CA SER A 463 22.24 -33.02 -8.58
C SER A 463 23.50 -32.18 -8.28
N ARG A 464 23.34 -30.90 -7.93
CA ARG A 464 24.47 -30.03 -7.54
C ARG A 464 25.10 -30.49 -6.22
N SER A 465 24.28 -30.92 -5.27
CA SER A 465 24.76 -31.47 -3.98
C SER A 465 25.55 -32.76 -4.19
N TYR A 466 25.08 -33.65 -5.07
CA TYR A 466 25.81 -34.88 -5.41
C TYR A 466 27.16 -34.61 -6.12
N ARG A 467 27.24 -33.60 -7.00
CA ARG A 467 28.52 -33.21 -7.62
C ARG A 467 29.54 -32.70 -6.61
N GLY A 468 29.10 -32.02 -5.56
CA GLY A 468 29.96 -31.57 -4.46
C GLY A 468 30.55 -32.75 -3.69
N LEU A 469 29.70 -33.71 -3.29
CA LEU A 469 30.12 -34.93 -2.60
C LEU A 469 31.05 -35.80 -3.46
N PHE A 470 30.77 -35.93 -4.76
CA PHE A 470 31.63 -36.68 -5.68
C PHE A 470 33.03 -36.06 -5.81
N LYS A 471 33.13 -34.73 -5.93
CA LYS A 471 34.44 -34.04 -5.96
C LYS A 471 35.22 -34.26 -4.67
N LEU A 472 34.56 -34.23 -3.52
CA LEU A 472 35.20 -34.42 -2.22
C LEU A 472 35.68 -35.87 -2.04
N ALA A 473 34.91 -36.86 -2.50
CA ALA A 473 35.31 -38.26 -2.53
C ALA A 473 36.53 -38.48 -3.44
N VAL A 474 36.54 -37.90 -4.65
CA VAL A 474 37.70 -37.97 -5.56
C VAL A 474 38.93 -37.33 -4.93
N PHE A 475 38.78 -36.18 -4.24
CA PHE A 475 39.89 -35.52 -3.56
C PHE A 475 40.48 -36.36 -2.43
N LEU A 476 39.63 -37.02 -1.63
CA LEU A 476 40.05 -37.95 -0.59
C LEU A 476 40.83 -39.14 -1.17
N VAL A 477 40.37 -39.73 -2.27
CA VAL A 477 41.07 -40.84 -2.95
C VAL A 477 42.45 -40.38 -3.43
N ILE A 478 42.54 -39.20 -4.07
CA ILE A 478 43.83 -38.64 -4.53
C ILE A 478 44.77 -38.36 -3.35
N ALA A 479 44.26 -37.83 -2.24
CA ALA A 479 45.05 -37.55 -1.04
C ALA A 479 45.61 -38.84 -0.41
N VAL A 480 44.79 -39.89 -0.31
CA VAL A 480 45.22 -41.21 0.19
C VAL A 480 46.29 -41.80 -0.73
N LEU A 481 46.09 -41.79 -2.05
CA LEU A 481 47.07 -42.31 -3.00
C LEU A 481 48.39 -41.52 -2.97
N SER A 482 48.33 -40.20 -2.79
CA SER A 482 49.52 -39.34 -2.68
C SER A 482 50.28 -39.59 -1.37
N GLY A 483 49.58 -39.81 -0.26
CA GLY A 483 50.18 -40.17 1.02
C GLY A 483 50.90 -41.52 0.98
N VAL A 484 50.31 -42.51 0.32
CA VAL A 484 50.93 -43.84 0.13
C VAL A 484 52.20 -43.74 -0.71
N GLY A 485 52.21 -42.91 -1.77
CA GLY A 485 53.41 -42.68 -2.59
C GLY A 485 54.58 -42.06 -1.81
N ALA A 486 54.31 -41.13 -0.89
CA ALA A 486 55.33 -40.51 -0.04
C ALA A 486 55.95 -41.52 0.94
N VAL A 487 55.13 -42.41 1.52
CA VAL A 487 55.60 -43.46 2.44
C VAL A 487 56.46 -44.49 1.71
N ILE A 488 56.06 -44.93 0.51
CA ILE A 488 56.87 -45.87 -0.30
C ILE A 488 58.22 -45.25 -0.66
N THR A 489 58.24 -43.97 -1.05
CA THR A 489 59.49 -43.27 -1.40
C THR A 489 60.43 -43.15 -0.18
N PHE A 490 59.87 -42.90 1.01
CA PHE A 490 60.65 -42.83 2.24
C PHE A 490 61.25 -44.19 2.64
N VAL A 491 60.48 -45.28 2.53
CA VAL A 491 60.95 -46.64 2.81
C VAL A 491 62.05 -47.08 1.84
N VAL A 492 61.90 -46.81 0.55
CA VAL A 492 62.94 -47.14 -0.45
C VAL A 492 64.24 -46.38 -0.15
N ARG A 493 64.16 -45.09 0.22
CA ARG A 493 65.34 -44.28 0.55
C ARG A 493 66.01 -44.72 1.85
N ALA A 494 65.24 -45.17 2.84
CA ALA A 494 65.76 -45.71 4.10
C ALA A 494 66.49 -47.05 3.89
N VAL A 495 65.97 -47.92 3.01
CA VAL A 495 66.58 -49.23 2.71
C VAL A 495 67.83 -49.08 1.84
N SER A 496 67.88 -48.13 0.90
CA SER A 496 69.06 -47.91 0.06
C SER A 496 70.21 -47.17 0.75
N GLY A 497 69.97 -46.53 1.90
CA GLY A 497 70.98 -45.75 2.64
C GLY A 497 71.95 -46.55 3.50
N HIS A 498 71.71 -47.85 3.73
CA HIS A 498 72.49 -48.65 4.67
C HIS A 498 73.68 -49.43 4.06
N GLY A 499 73.96 -49.23 2.76
CA GLY A 499 74.92 -50.05 2.01
C GLY A 499 76.30 -49.44 1.73
N ARG A 500 76.74 -48.36 2.41
CA ARG A 500 78.08 -47.77 2.19
C ARG A 500 78.72 -47.23 3.47
N ARG A 501 79.09 -48.13 4.38
CA ARG A 501 80.27 -47.96 5.26
C ARG A 501 80.80 -49.33 5.68
N ARG A 502 81.67 -49.91 4.85
CA ARG A 502 82.86 -50.67 5.25
C ARG A 502 83.91 -50.53 4.17
#